data_AF-A0ABD5WQI1-F1
#
_entry.id   AF-A0ABD5WQI1-F1
#
_cell.length_a   1.000
_cell.length_b   1.000
_cell.length_c   1.000
_cell.angle_alpha   90.00
_cell.angle_beta   90.00
_cell.angle_gamma   90.00
#
_symmetry.space_group_name_H-M   'P 1'
#
loop_
_entity.id
_entity.type
_entity.pdbx_description
1 polymer ?
#
loop_
_entity_poly.entity_id
_entity_poly.type
_entity_poly.pdbx_seq_one_letter_code
_entity_poly.pdbx_strand_id
1 'polypeptide(L)' 'MVRFSTLVILAGVVLLFVPIPPIATILGIVTIAVGVLMRWLG' A
#
# COMPACT_ATOMS: atom_id res chain seq x y z
N MET A 1 -0.82 -7.86 -14.29
CA MET A 1 -1.44 -7.47 -13.02
C MET A 1 -0.53 -7.62 -11.80
N VAL A 2 -0.01 -8.82 -11.51
CA VAL A 2 0.72 -9.14 -10.27
C VAL A 2 1.88 -8.21 -9.88
N ARG A 3 2.76 -7.82 -10.83
CA ARG A 3 3.92 -6.97 -10.54
C ARG A 3 3.53 -5.58 -10.03
N PHE A 4 2.50 -4.98 -10.61
CA PHE A 4 2.05 -3.63 -10.23
C PHE A 4 1.37 -3.66 -8.84
N SER A 5 0.50 -4.65 -8.58
CA SER A 5 -0.11 -4.82 -7.25
C SER A 5 0.94 -5.01 -6.16
N THR A 6 2.03 -5.73 -6.46
CA THR A 6 3.09 -6.01 -5.50
C THR A 6 3.86 -4.73 -5.17
N LEU A 7 4.14 -3.89 -6.16
CA LEU A 7 4.77 -2.58 -5.95
C LEU A 7 3.88 -1.65 -5.11
N VAL A 8 2.57 -1.63 -5.36
CA VAL A 8 1.62 -0.81 -4.60
C VAL A 8 1.52 -1.27 -3.14
N ILE A 9 1.47 -2.58 -2.89
CA ILE A 9 1.48 -3.13 -1.53
C ILE A 9 2.81 -2.77 -0.83
N LEU A 10 3.94 -2.95 -1.51
CA LEU A 10 5.26 -2.66 -0.94
C LEU A 10 5.42 -1.17 -0.60
N ALA A 11 4.94 -0.28 -1.47
CA ALA A 11 4.94 1.16 -1.23
C ALA A 11 4.15 1.53 0.04
N GLY A 12 2.99 0.89 0.24
CA GLY A 12 2.20 1.10 1.45
C GLY A 12 2.86 0.56 2.71
N VAL A 13 3.54 -0.58 2.64
CA VAL A 13 4.35 -1.11 3.75
C VAL A 13 5.47 -0.14 4.11
N VAL A 14 6.21 0.39 3.13
CA VAL A 14 7.28 1.37 3.36
C VAL A 14 6.73 2.64 4.02
N LEU A 15 5.55 3.10 3.59
CA LEU A 15 4.86 4.25 4.18
C LEU A 15 4.63 4.08 5.69
N LEU A 16 4.33 2.87 6.18
CA LEU A 16 4.11 2.63 7.61
C LEU A 16 5.36 2.86 8.48
N PHE A 17 6.56 2.80 7.88
CA PHE A 17 7.83 3.07 8.58
C PHE A 17 8.28 4.52 8.46
N VAL A 18 7.52 5.37 7.75
CA VAL A 18 7.79 6.81 7.68
C VAL A 18 7.37 7.46 9.01
N PRO A 19 8.25 8.23 9.68
CA PRO A 19 7.98 8.81 11.01
C PRO A 19 7.03 10.03 10.93
N ILE A 20 5.82 9.84 10.39
CA ILE A 20 4.75 10.84 10.30
C ILE A 20 3.44 10.20 10.80
N PRO A 21 3.28 10.06 12.12
CA PRO A 21 2.44 9.02 12.73
C PRO A 21 0.92 9.03 12.43
N PRO A 22 0.25 10.13 12.02
CA PRO A 22 -1.11 9.98 11.48
C PRO A 22 -1.12 9.75 9.96
N ILE A 23 -0.37 10.54 9.21
CA ILE A 23 -0.46 10.57 7.74
C ILE A 23 0.12 9.29 7.13
N ALA A 24 1.32 8.88 7.59
CA ALA A 24 2.03 7.69 7.13
C ALA A 24 1.20 6.41 7.32
N THR A 25 0.57 6.30 8.49
CA THR A 25 -0.28 5.16 8.85
C THR A 25 -1.52 5.08 7.95
N ILE A 26 -2.25 6.19 7.79
CA ILE A 26 -3.47 6.22 6.96
C ILE A 26 -3.12 5.93 5.50
N LEU A 27 -2.12 6.63 4.96
CA LEU A 27 -1.71 6.43 3.57
C LEU A 27 -1.15 5.02 3.35
N GLY A 28 -0.37 4.48 4.27
CA GLY A 28 0.16 3.12 4.20
C GLY A 28 -0.94 2.07 4.16
N ILE A 29 -1.95 2.17 5.04
CA ILE A 29 -3.09 1.24 5.05
C ILE A 29 -3.90 1.35 3.75
N VAL A 30 -4.23 2.58 3.31
CA VAL A 30 -5.01 2.81 2.09
C VAL A 30 -4.27 2.28 0.86
N THR A 31 -2.97 2.54 0.75
CA THR A 31 -2.16 2.07 -0.39
C THR A 31 -2.03 0.54 -0.40
N ILE A 32 -1.84 -0.12 0.75
CA ILE A 32 -1.89 -1.59 0.84
C ILE A 32 -3.25 -2.10 0.39
N ALA A 33 -4.35 -1.52 0.86
CA ALA A 33 -5.70 -1.94 0.51
C ALA A 33 -5.97 -1.82 -1.00
N VAL A 34 -5.53 -0.73 -1.63
CA VAL A 34 -5.60 -0.54 -3.08
C VAL A 34 -4.81 -1.64 -3.81
N GLY A 35 -3.58 -1.92 -3.38
CA GLY A 35 -2.76 -2.97 -4.00
C GLY A 35 -3.38 -4.37 -3.87
N VAL A 36 -4.01 -4.68 -2.74
CA VAL A 36 -4.78 -5.92 -2.55
C VAL A 36 -6.01 -5.95 -3.46
N LEU A 37 -6.75 -4.85 -3.57
CA LEU A 37 -7.93 -4.75 -4.44
C LEU A 37 -7.55 -4.93 -5.91
N MET A 38 -6.45 -4.33 -6.36
CA MET A 38 -5.91 -4.50 -7.72
C MET A 38 -5.53 -5.96 -8.02
N ARG A 39 -5.13 -6.73 -7.00
CA ARG A 39 -4.84 -8.17 -7.12
C ARG A 39 -6.09 -9.03 -7.15
N TRP A 40 -7.19 -8.55 -6.56
CA TRP A 40 -8.49 -9.19 -6.65
C TRP A 40 -9.20 -8.93 -7.98
N LEU A 41 -8.98 -7.76 -8.57
CA LEU A 41 -9.64 -7.32 -9.80
C LEU A 41 -8.95 -7.80 -11.10
N GLY A 42 -7.85 -8.55 -11.06
CA GLY A 42 -7.27 -9.13 -12.27
C GLY A 42 -6.09 -10.06 -12.09
#